data_AF-F8RKT8-F1
#
_entry.id   AF-F8RKT8-F1
#
_cell.length_a   1.000
_cell.length_b   1.000
_cell.length_c   1.000
_cell.angle_alpha   90.00
_cell.angle_beta   90.00
_cell.angle_gamma   90.00
#
_symmetry.space_group_name_H-M   'P 1'
#
loop_
_entity.id
_entity.type
_entity.pdbx_description
1 polymer ?
#
loop_
_entity_poly.entity_id
_entity_poly.type
_entity_poly.pdbx_seq_one_letter_code
_entity_poly.pdbx_strand_id
1 'polypeptide(L)'
;KFTLGLDFPNLPYYMDDEVKLSQSNAIIRYIARKYNLYGSNDREVTLMDMLSEEIFDVRAKIFRFLYHAKTKEEVENAKKENIEFLMKKLEQCEKYLGDKKWLIGDKLTYVDFLWYDILDHYIYAYQDGLKNFPKLQAYHNRFEQLPAIKAYMTSDEFIKTPRGPLGHYPG
;
A
#
# COMPACT_ATOMS: atom_id res chain seq x y z
N LYS A 1 -23.62 2.83 -3.55
CA LYS A 1 -23.21 1.45 -3.19
C LYS A 1 -24.39 0.53 -2.84
N PHE A 2 -25.35 0.95 -2.01
CA PHE A 2 -26.46 0.07 -1.55
C PHE A 2 -27.45 -0.39 -2.62
N THR A 3 -27.50 0.28 -3.77
CA THR A 3 -28.41 -0.04 -4.89
C THR A 3 -27.71 -0.78 -6.03
N LEU A 4 -26.43 -1.15 -5.89
CA LEU A 4 -25.61 -1.68 -6.99
C LEU A 4 -25.70 -3.21 -7.14
N GLY A 5 -26.49 -3.88 -6.29
CA GLY A 5 -26.56 -5.35 -6.27
C GLY A 5 -25.26 -6.02 -5.82
N LEU A 6 -24.53 -5.37 -4.91
CA LEU A 6 -23.38 -5.96 -4.21
C LEU A 6 -23.89 -6.80 -3.04
N ASP A 7 -23.36 -8.01 -2.86
CA ASP A 7 -23.72 -8.86 -1.71
C ASP A 7 -23.37 -8.20 -0.37
N PHE A 8 -22.22 -7.51 -0.34
CA PHE A 8 -21.76 -6.74 0.82
C PHE A 8 -21.47 -5.28 0.40
N PRO A 9 -22.45 -4.37 0.39
CA PRO A 9 -22.28 -3.01 -0.12
C PRO A 9 -21.22 -2.21 0.64
N ASN A 10 -20.04 -2.00 0.02
CA ASN A 10 -18.97 -1.21 0.62
C ASN A 10 -18.19 -0.35 -0.39
N LEU A 11 -17.32 0.54 0.10
CA LEU A 11 -16.30 1.23 -0.69
C LEU A 11 -14.91 0.76 -0.26
N PRO A 12 -13.97 0.56 -1.21
CA PRO A 12 -14.20 0.55 -2.65
C PRO A 12 -15.05 -0.65 -3.10
N TYR A 13 -15.63 -0.55 -4.30
CA TYR A 13 -16.26 -1.65 -5.02
C TYR A 13 -15.70 -1.74 -6.44
N TYR A 14 -15.82 -2.91 -7.06
CA TYR A 14 -15.45 -3.18 -8.45
C TYR A 14 -16.53 -4.03 -9.10
N MET A 15 -16.86 -3.75 -10.35
CA MET A 15 -17.83 -4.52 -11.13
C MET A 15 -17.33 -4.65 -12.56
N ASP A 16 -17.37 -5.87 -13.09
CA ASP A 16 -17.26 -6.18 -14.51
C ASP A 16 -18.33 -7.22 -14.90
N ASP A 17 -18.20 -7.82 -16.08
CA ASP A 17 -19.17 -8.79 -16.59
C ASP A 17 -19.19 -10.11 -15.78
N GLU A 18 -18.14 -10.40 -15.00
CA GLU A 18 -17.99 -11.67 -14.27
C GLU A 18 -18.33 -11.51 -12.78
N VAL A 19 -17.92 -10.39 -12.16
CA VAL A 19 -17.97 -10.25 -10.70
C VAL A 19 -18.47 -8.88 -10.26
N LYS A 20 -19.14 -8.86 -9.09
CA LYS A 20 -19.47 -7.64 -8.34
C LYS A 20 -18.85 -7.74 -6.95
N LEU A 21 -17.71 -7.09 -6.76
CA LEU A 21 -16.89 -7.23 -5.56
C LEU A 21 -16.92 -5.95 -4.72
N SER A 22 -16.92 -6.15 -3.40
CA SER A 22 -16.43 -5.16 -2.43
C SER A 22 -15.18 -5.72 -1.75
N GLN A 23 -14.60 -4.97 -0.80
CA GLN A 23 -13.33 -5.26 -0.11
C GLN A 23 -12.09 -5.01 -0.99
N SER A 24 -11.26 -4.04 -0.59
CA SER A 24 -10.07 -3.62 -1.35
C SER A 24 -9.13 -4.79 -1.69
N ASN A 25 -8.93 -5.71 -0.74
CA ASN A 25 -8.01 -6.83 -0.91
C ASN A 25 -8.59 -7.91 -1.83
N ALA A 26 -9.91 -8.11 -1.85
CA ALA A 26 -10.54 -9.03 -2.79
C ALA A 26 -10.45 -8.47 -4.22
N ILE A 27 -10.74 -7.18 -4.38
CA ILE A 27 -10.68 -6.47 -5.67
C ILE A 27 -9.26 -6.52 -6.25
N ILE A 28 -8.23 -6.14 -5.48
CA ILE A 28 -6.86 -6.13 -6.00
C ILE A 28 -6.37 -7.55 -6.34
N ARG A 29 -6.73 -8.56 -5.54
CA ARG A 29 -6.38 -9.97 -5.83
C ARG A 29 -7.10 -10.48 -7.09
N TYR A 30 -8.36 -10.09 -7.34
CA TYR A 30 -9.08 -10.45 -8.57
C TYR A 30 -8.39 -9.86 -9.81
N ILE A 31 -8.13 -8.55 -9.80
CA ILE A 31 -7.43 -7.86 -10.90
C ILE A 31 -6.04 -8.48 -11.11
N ALA A 32 -5.31 -8.75 -10.03
CA ALA A 32 -3.98 -9.33 -10.13
C ALA A 32 -3.96 -10.73 -10.78
N ARG A 33 -4.96 -11.57 -10.52
CA ARG A 33 -5.11 -12.86 -11.19
C ARG A 33 -5.41 -12.68 -12.69
N LYS A 34 -6.29 -11.75 -13.04
CA LYS A 34 -6.70 -11.47 -14.43
C LYS A 34 -5.54 -10.98 -15.31
N TYR A 35 -4.60 -10.24 -14.73
CA TYR A 35 -3.49 -9.60 -15.45
C TYR A 35 -2.09 -10.16 -15.10
N ASN A 36 -2.01 -11.38 -14.57
CA ASN A 36 -0.74 -12.07 -14.28
C ASN A 36 0.19 -11.31 -13.30
N LEU A 37 -0.39 -10.58 -12.35
CA LEU A 37 0.30 -9.90 -11.23
C LEU A 37 0.15 -10.71 -9.93
N TYR A 38 -0.04 -12.03 -10.04
CA TYR A 38 -0.17 -12.97 -8.93
C TYR A 38 0.96 -14.02 -8.93
N GLY A 39 1.09 -14.78 -7.84
CA GLY A 39 2.04 -15.88 -7.72
C GLY A 39 1.74 -17.01 -8.71
N SER A 40 2.79 -17.66 -9.19
CA SER A 40 2.73 -18.68 -10.26
C SER A 40 2.80 -20.11 -9.73
N ASN A 41 3.03 -20.27 -8.42
CA ASN A 41 3.09 -21.54 -7.71
C ASN A 41 2.67 -21.34 -6.25
N ASP A 42 2.34 -22.43 -5.56
CA ASP A 42 1.82 -22.41 -4.18
C ASP A 42 2.74 -21.68 -3.20
N ARG A 43 4.05 -21.78 -3.41
CA ARG A 43 5.03 -21.09 -2.56
C ARG A 43 4.93 -19.58 -2.72
N GLU A 44 4.88 -19.07 -3.95
CA GLU A 44 4.70 -17.64 -4.22
C GLU A 44 3.37 -17.15 -3.66
N VAL A 45 2.28 -17.90 -3.87
CA VAL A 45 0.95 -17.56 -3.34
C VAL A 45 0.98 -17.48 -1.82
N THR A 46 1.57 -18.46 -1.14
CA THR A 46 1.69 -18.49 0.33
C THR A 46 2.48 -17.28 0.85
N LEU A 47 3.58 -16.93 0.19
CA LEU A 47 4.38 -15.75 0.58
C LEU A 47 3.59 -14.45 0.38
N MET A 48 2.80 -14.36 -0.70
CA MET A 48 1.96 -13.21 -0.96
C MET A 48 0.83 -13.06 0.05
N ASP A 49 0.23 -14.18 0.48
CA ASP A 49 -0.80 -14.17 1.51
C ASP A 49 -0.20 -13.61 2.82
N MET A 50 0.92 -14.17 3.28
CA MET A 50 1.65 -13.70 4.46
C MET A 50 2.01 -12.21 4.36
N LEU A 51 2.57 -11.76 3.23
CA LEU A 51 2.92 -10.36 3.03
C LEU A 51 1.69 -9.45 3.03
N SER A 52 0.58 -9.88 2.43
CA SER A 52 -0.63 -9.07 2.38
C SER A 52 -1.28 -8.88 3.74
N GLU A 53 -1.22 -9.88 4.62
CA GLU A 53 -1.67 -9.76 6.02
C GLU A 53 -0.73 -8.85 6.83
N GLU A 54 0.58 -9.01 6.67
CA GLU A 54 1.58 -8.14 7.32
C GLU A 54 1.41 -6.67 6.91
N ILE A 55 1.18 -6.41 5.61
CA ILE A 55 0.90 -5.06 5.09
C ILE A 55 -0.43 -4.54 5.64
N PHE A 56 -1.45 -5.40 5.73
CA PHE A 56 -2.74 -5.01 6.29
C PHE A 56 -2.62 -4.59 7.76
N ASP A 57 -1.84 -5.30 8.58
CA ASP A 57 -1.61 -4.95 9.98
C ASP A 57 -0.92 -3.58 10.13
N VAL A 58 0.11 -3.32 9.32
CA VAL A 58 0.78 -2.01 9.28
C VAL A 58 -0.22 -0.92 8.87
N ARG A 59 -0.98 -1.16 7.81
CA ARG A 59 -1.97 -0.23 7.28
C ARG A 59 -3.08 0.07 8.29
N ALA A 60 -3.62 -0.95 8.93
CA ALA A 60 -4.67 -0.84 9.94
C ALA A 60 -4.18 -0.04 11.15
N LYS A 61 -2.93 -0.28 11.57
CA LYS A 61 -2.29 0.49 12.62
C LYS A 61 -2.18 1.96 12.20
N ILE A 62 -1.57 2.28 11.06
CA ILE A 62 -1.46 3.66 10.54
C ILE A 62 -2.83 4.35 10.48
N PHE A 63 -3.81 3.74 9.82
CA PHE A 63 -5.13 4.36 9.64
C PHE A 63 -5.90 4.54 10.95
N ARG A 64 -5.81 3.61 11.90
CA ARG A 64 -6.50 3.73 13.18
C ARG A 64 -6.20 5.07 13.83
N PHE A 65 -4.95 5.51 13.84
CA PHE A 65 -4.61 6.79 14.47
C PHE A 65 -5.08 7.99 13.64
N LEU A 66 -4.91 7.91 12.32
CA LEU A 66 -5.25 8.99 11.41
C LEU A 66 -6.75 9.30 11.38
N TYR A 67 -7.61 8.29 11.53
CA TYR A 67 -9.06 8.50 11.61
C TYR A 67 -9.52 9.10 12.95
N HIS A 68 -8.70 9.05 14.01
CA HIS A 68 -9.05 9.60 15.32
C HIS A 68 -8.49 11.01 15.55
N ALA A 69 -7.41 11.39 14.84
CA ALA A 69 -6.85 12.73 14.93
C ALA A 69 -7.71 13.77 14.18
N LYS A 70 -8.05 14.86 14.86
CA LYS A 70 -8.86 15.98 14.36
C LYS A 70 -8.10 17.31 14.38
N THR A 71 -6.88 17.33 14.92
CA THR A 71 -6.01 18.50 14.95
C THR A 71 -4.60 18.13 14.49
N LYS A 72 -3.82 19.14 14.07
CA LYS A 72 -2.40 18.95 13.73
C LYS A 72 -1.61 18.36 14.90
N GLU A 73 -1.89 18.80 16.12
CA GLU A 73 -1.21 18.30 17.32
C GLU A 73 -1.49 16.82 17.57
N GLU A 74 -2.74 16.38 17.43
CA GLU A 74 -3.11 14.96 17.56
C GLU A 74 -2.46 14.10 16.47
N VAL A 75 -2.34 14.62 15.24
CA VAL A 75 -1.60 13.94 14.16
C VAL A 75 -0.12 13.80 14.52
N GLU A 76 0.53 14.85 15.01
CA GLU A 76 1.94 14.81 15.38
C GLU A 76 2.21 13.90 16.59
N ASN A 77 1.31 13.88 17.58
CA ASN A 77 1.40 12.96 18.70
C ASN A 77 1.24 11.50 18.23
N ALA A 78 0.25 11.23 17.39
CA ALA A 78 0.06 9.90 16.80
C ALA A 78 1.28 9.44 15.98
N LYS A 79 1.92 10.34 15.21
CA LYS A 79 3.16 10.03 14.48
C LYS A 79 4.29 9.63 15.43
N LYS A 80 4.46 10.36 16.54
CA LYS A 80 5.49 10.08 17.57
C LYS A 80 5.24 8.76 18.30
N GLU A 81 3.99 8.44 18.63
CA GLU A 81 3.65 7.19 19.31
C GLU A 81 3.89 5.95 18.43
N ASN A 82 3.85 6.12 17.11
CA ASN A 82 3.93 5.01 16.17
C ASN A 82 5.27 4.86 15.46
N ILE A 83 6.17 5.84 15.56
CA ILE A 83 7.44 5.83 14.83
C ILE A 83 8.27 4.59 15.13
N GLU A 84 8.36 4.15 16.38
CA GLU A 84 9.16 2.98 16.75
C GLU A 84 8.62 1.69 16.09
N PHE A 85 7.29 1.53 16.08
CA PHE A 85 6.65 0.40 15.41
C PHE A 85 6.91 0.42 13.90
N LEU A 86 6.75 1.58 13.26
CA LEU A 86 6.95 1.73 11.82
C LEU A 86 8.41 1.51 11.44
N MET A 87 9.36 2.06 12.20
CA MET A 87 10.79 1.85 11.99
C MET A 87 11.14 0.37 12.05
N LYS A 88 10.65 -0.36 13.05
CA LYS A 88 10.87 -1.81 13.17
C LYS A 88 10.29 -2.58 11.97
N LYS A 89 9.11 -2.18 11.47
CA LYS A 89 8.51 -2.79 10.28
C LYS A 89 9.31 -2.51 9.02
N LEU A 90 9.80 -1.28 8.84
CA LEU A 90 10.69 -0.92 7.74
C LEU A 90 12.01 -1.69 7.80
N GLU A 91 12.62 -1.88 8.98
CA GLU A 91 13.82 -2.72 9.15
C GLU A 91 13.57 -4.18 8.76
N GLN A 92 12.43 -4.74 9.18
CA GLN A 92 12.02 -6.10 8.81
C GLN A 92 11.83 -6.23 7.30
N CYS A 93 11.19 -5.25 6.67
CA CYS A 93 10.95 -5.24 5.22
C CYS A 93 12.22 -4.98 4.41
N GLU A 94 13.12 -4.09 4.85
CA GLU A 94 14.44 -3.86 4.25
C GLU A 94 15.25 -5.17 4.23
N LYS A 95 15.29 -5.86 5.38
CA LYS A 95 15.93 -7.17 5.52
C LYS A 95 15.23 -8.23 4.66
N TYR A 96 13.90 -8.26 4.67
CA TYR A 96 13.13 -9.22 3.89
C TYR A 96 13.38 -9.01 2.40
N LEU A 97 13.31 -7.79 1.88
CA LEU A 97 13.56 -7.45 0.48
C LEU A 97 14.95 -7.97 0.07
N GLY A 98 15.98 -7.69 0.89
CA GLY A 98 17.32 -8.16 0.62
C GLY A 98 17.80 -7.63 -0.73
N ASP A 99 18.20 -8.51 -1.64
CA ASP A 99 18.63 -8.13 -2.99
C ASP A 99 17.57 -8.41 -4.06
N LYS A 100 16.34 -8.77 -3.64
CA LYS A 100 15.24 -9.01 -4.58
C LYS A 100 14.82 -7.71 -5.26
N LYS A 101 14.40 -7.83 -6.52
CA LYS A 101 13.85 -6.71 -7.28
C LYS A 101 12.46 -6.29 -6.76
N TRP A 102 11.65 -7.27 -6.41
CA TRP A 102 10.28 -7.16 -5.89
C TRP A 102 10.09 -8.10 -4.69
N LEU A 103 8.97 -7.98 -3.98
CA LEU A 103 8.76 -8.77 -2.75
C LEU A 103 8.72 -10.28 -3.02
N ILE A 104 8.27 -10.69 -4.22
CA ILE A 104 8.21 -12.09 -4.66
C ILE A 104 9.35 -12.41 -5.66
N GLY A 105 10.52 -11.77 -5.51
CA GLY A 105 11.69 -12.03 -6.35
C GLY A 105 11.78 -11.08 -7.54
N ASP A 106 11.72 -11.59 -8.76
CA ASP A 106 11.90 -10.78 -9.99
C ASP A 106 10.58 -10.37 -10.66
N LYS A 107 9.47 -10.99 -10.26
CA LYS A 107 8.13 -10.71 -10.78
C LYS A 107 7.45 -9.62 -9.96
N LEU A 108 6.95 -8.60 -10.64
CA LEU A 108 6.07 -7.59 -10.03
C LEU A 108 4.71 -8.22 -9.74
N THR A 109 4.20 -8.03 -8.53
CA THR A 109 2.92 -8.59 -8.11
C THR A 109 2.09 -7.60 -7.31
N TYR A 110 0.83 -7.92 -6.99
CA TYR A 110 -0.05 -6.99 -6.27
C TYR A 110 0.47 -6.57 -4.89
N VAL A 111 1.26 -7.42 -4.21
CA VAL A 111 1.82 -7.06 -2.90
C VAL A 111 2.83 -5.92 -3.00
N ASP A 112 3.45 -5.72 -4.17
CA ASP A 112 4.34 -4.60 -4.41
C ASP A 112 3.60 -3.26 -4.48
N PHE A 113 2.39 -3.26 -5.06
CA PHE A 113 1.52 -2.09 -5.09
C PHE A 113 1.04 -1.73 -3.67
N LEU A 114 0.66 -2.74 -2.88
CA LEU A 114 0.25 -2.54 -1.49
C LEU A 114 1.39 -1.99 -0.64
N TRP A 115 2.61 -2.49 -0.84
CA TRP A 115 3.76 -2.03 -0.06
C TRP A 115 4.25 -0.65 -0.50
N TYR A 116 4.25 -0.36 -1.80
CA TYR A 116 4.53 0.98 -2.32
C TYR A 116 3.61 2.02 -1.67
N ASP A 117 2.31 1.73 -1.57
CA ASP A 117 1.34 2.63 -0.92
C ASP A 117 1.73 2.93 0.54
N ILE A 118 2.15 1.92 1.32
CA ILE A 118 2.62 2.13 2.69
C ILE A 118 3.88 3.00 2.74
N LEU A 119 4.85 2.75 1.87
CA LEU A 119 6.09 3.53 1.81
C LEU A 119 5.80 4.99 1.43
N ASP A 120 4.93 5.23 0.45
CA ASP A 120 4.56 6.58 0.02
C ASP A 120 3.83 7.34 1.13
N HIS A 121 2.94 6.68 1.88
CA HIS A 121 2.33 7.26 3.08
C HIS A 121 3.36 7.60 4.17
N TYR A 122 4.34 6.71 4.38
CA TYR A 122 5.41 6.93 5.35
C TYR A 122 6.31 8.12 4.95
N ILE A 123 6.77 8.18 3.70
CA ILE A 123 7.59 9.29 3.18
C ILE A 123 6.87 10.62 3.33
N TYR A 124 5.55 10.64 3.09
CA TYR A 124 4.74 11.84 3.27
C TYR A 124 4.58 12.26 4.73
N ALA A 125 4.47 11.29 5.64
CA ALA A 125 4.25 11.57 7.06
C ALA A 125 5.53 11.99 7.81
N TYR A 126 6.70 11.52 7.38
CA TYR A 126 7.97 11.68 8.09
C TYR A 126 9.04 12.32 7.20
N GLN A 127 9.53 13.49 7.60
CA GLN A 127 10.48 14.31 6.83
C GLN A 127 11.78 13.58 6.43
N ASP A 128 12.21 12.63 7.25
CA ASP A 128 13.42 11.84 7.02
C ASP A 128 13.24 10.75 5.94
N GLY A 129 12.00 10.46 5.55
CA GLY A 129 11.67 9.45 4.55
C GLY A 129 12.41 8.13 4.78
N LEU A 130 12.88 7.52 3.69
CA LEU A 130 13.58 6.23 3.72
C LEU A 130 15.11 6.36 3.79
N LYS A 131 15.65 7.47 4.30
CA LYS A 131 17.11 7.73 4.28
C LYS A 131 17.96 6.63 4.92
N ASN A 132 17.43 5.93 5.92
CA ASN A 132 18.10 4.83 6.64
C ASN A 132 17.83 3.45 6.01
N PHE A 133 17.03 3.39 4.94
CA PHE A 133 16.56 2.16 4.29
C PHE A 133 16.86 2.22 2.78
N PRO A 134 18.14 2.14 2.38
CA PRO A 134 18.54 2.38 1.00
C PRO A 134 17.93 1.40 0.01
N LYS A 135 17.67 0.14 0.39
CA LYS A 135 17.04 -0.85 -0.50
C LYS A 135 15.56 -0.55 -0.70
N LEU A 136 14.85 -0.17 0.35
CA LEU A 136 13.47 0.30 0.27
C LEU A 136 13.36 1.61 -0.52
N GLN A 137 14.31 2.55 -0.36
CA GLN A 137 14.36 3.76 -1.17
C GLN A 137 14.55 3.43 -2.66
N ALA A 138 15.48 2.52 -2.98
CA ALA A 138 15.69 2.06 -4.35
C ALA A 138 14.48 1.31 -4.92
N TYR A 139 13.80 0.52 -4.08
CA TYR A 139 12.57 -0.18 -4.41
C TYR A 139 11.42 0.79 -4.73
N HIS A 140 11.20 1.80 -3.88
CA HIS A 140 10.20 2.84 -4.09
C HIS A 140 10.44 3.56 -5.41
N ASN A 141 11.67 4.02 -5.64
CA ASN A 141 12.03 4.71 -6.88
C ASN A 141 11.86 3.81 -8.11
N ARG A 142 12.20 2.52 -8.01
CA ARG A 142 12.01 1.55 -9.10
C ARG A 142 10.53 1.38 -9.46
N PHE A 143 9.66 1.35 -8.46
CA PHE A 143 8.21 1.26 -8.67
C PHE A 143 7.67 2.46 -9.46
N GLU A 144 8.05 3.68 -9.06
CA GLU A 144 7.63 4.92 -9.75
C GLU A 144 8.17 5.03 -11.18
N GLN A 145 9.29 4.37 -11.50
CA GLN A 145 9.84 4.32 -12.85
C GLN A 145 9.22 3.25 -13.76
N LEU A 146 8.29 2.42 -13.25
CA LEU A 146 7.52 1.54 -14.13
C LEU A 146 6.77 2.38 -15.17
N PRO A 147 6.88 2.12 -16.49
CA PRO A 147 6.33 3.02 -17.51
C PRO A 147 4.85 3.37 -17.32
N ALA A 148 4.01 2.38 -16.98
CA ALA A 148 2.58 2.58 -16.72
C ALA A 148 2.31 3.40 -15.45
N ILE A 149 3.10 3.18 -14.38
CA ILE A 149 2.99 3.94 -13.13
C ILE A 149 3.42 5.38 -13.34
N LYS A 150 4.57 5.59 -14.00
CA LYS A 150 5.08 6.91 -14.34
C LYS A 150 4.09 7.70 -15.19
N ALA A 151 3.53 7.07 -16.23
CA ALA A 151 2.53 7.69 -17.08
C ALA A 151 1.28 8.07 -16.27
N TYR A 152 0.77 7.16 -15.44
CA TYR A 152 -0.38 7.42 -14.57
C TYR A 152 -0.09 8.60 -13.62
N MET A 153 1.05 8.62 -12.93
CA MET A 153 1.44 9.68 -11.98
C MET A 153 1.59 11.06 -12.62
N THR A 154 1.82 11.13 -13.94
CA THR A 154 1.89 12.38 -14.70
C THR A 154 0.57 12.79 -15.35
N SER A 155 -0.48 11.95 -15.25
CA SER A 155 -1.79 12.21 -15.85
C SER A 155 -2.72 12.98 -14.91
N ASP A 156 -3.78 13.58 -15.47
CA ASP A 156 -4.83 14.26 -14.71
C ASP A 156 -5.68 13.31 -13.85
N GLU A 157 -5.57 11.99 -14.08
CA GLU A 157 -6.25 10.96 -13.29
C GLU A 157 -5.55 10.69 -11.95
N PHE A 158 -4.29 11.11 -11.80
CA PHE A 158 -3.53 10.83 -10.58
C PHE A 158 -3.98 11.66 -9.39
N ILE A 159 -4.55 10.99 -8.40
CA ILE A 159 -4.97 11.63 -7.15
C ILE A 159 -3.81 11.58 -6.15
N LYS A 160 -3.00 12.63 -6.12
CA LYS A 160 -1.89 12.76 -5.16
C LYS A 160 -2.38 13.09 -3.73
N THR A 161 -3.43 13.87 -3.62
CA THR A 161 -4.07 14.30 -2.35
C THR A 161 -5.58 14.51 -2.54
N PRO A 162 -6.39 14.40 -1.46
CA PRO A 162 -6.01 14.02 -0.09
C PRO A 162 -5.67 12.53 0.05
N ARG A 163 -4.58 12.20 0.76
CA ARG A 163 -4.18 10.82 1.09
C ARG A 163 -4.95 10.28 2.29
N GLY A 164 -6.27 10.22 2.18
CA GLY A 164 -7.14 9.92 3.31
C GLY A 164 -7.01 10.98 4.43
N PRO A 165 -7.03 10.61 5.72
CA PRO A 165 -6.98 11.59 6.81
C PRO A 165 -5.65 12.36 6.89
N LEU A 166 -4.54 11.80 6.39
CA LEU A 166 -3.24 12.50 6.31
C LEU A 166 -3.28 13.74 5.40
N GLY A 167 -4.16 13.75 4.39
CA GLY A 167 -4.28 14.88 3.46
C GLY A 167 -4.84 16.16 4.07
N HIS A 168 -5.44 16.11 5.27
CA HIS A 168 -6.01 17.28 5.94
C HIS A 168 -4.95 18.09 6.71
N TYR A 169 -3.81 17.46 7.03
CA TYR A 169 -2.73 18.06 7.81
C TYR A 169 -1.37 17.67 7.21
N PRO A 170 -1.01 18.20 6.03
CA PRO A 170 0.34 18.04 5.50
C PRO A 170 1.36 18.50 6.54
N GLY A 171 2.43 17.72 6.69
CA GLY A 171 3.58 18.04 7.54
C GLY A 171 4.33 19.29 7.08
#